data_AF-A0A5J4PJN2-F1
#
_entry.id   AF-A0A5J4PJN2-F1
#
_cell.length_a   1.000
_cell.length_b   1.000
_cell.length_c   1.000
_cell.angle_alpha   90.00
_cell.angle_beta   90.00
_cell.angle_gamma   90.00
#
_symmetry.space_group_name_H-M   'P 1'
#
loop_
_entity.id
_entity.type
_entity.pdbx_description
1 polymer ?
#
loop_
_entity_poly.entity_id
_entity_poly.type
_entity_poly.pdbx_seq_one_letter_code
_entity_poly.pdbx_strand_id
1 'polypeptide(L)'
;YRGWAYGLKKAGYATAPKYAIQLIDIIENYELYKYDRKEKGASSKNIKIQSDVHQTYLSNDLVYIIVCDGDTFENIGKEFNISKKKLIKYNDLHKEYILTNGDIIYLHKKRKKAQKPYSVHTIEAGESMHTISQRYGIRLKQLYKMNHKNIDYVPEEGIVLKLR
;
A
#
# COMPACT_ATOMS: atom_id res chain seq x y z
N TYR A 1 -6.74 -5.91 24.23
CA TYR A 1 -7.19 -5.74 22.83
C TYR A 1 -8.02 -6.91 22.26
N ARG A 2 -7.64 -8.19 22.39
CA ARG A 2 -8.37 -9.32 21.77
C ARG A 2 -9.88 -9.36 22.12
N GLY A 3 -10.23 -9.21 23.39
CA GLY A 3 -11.63 -9.15 23.84
C GLY A 3 -12.43 -7.95 23.27
N TRP A 4 -11.76 -6.82 23.06
CA TRP A 4 -12.36 -5.64 22.44
C TRP A 4 -12.62 -5.85 20.94
N ALA A 5 -11.70 -6.51 20.22
CA ALA A 5 -11.89 -6.84 18.80
C ALA A 5 -13.11 -7.73 18.55
N TYR A 6 -13.32 -8.76 19.38
CA TYR A 6 -14.54 -9.57 19.34
C TYR A 6 -15.78 -8.80 19.81
N GLY A 7 -15.62 -7.90 20.78
CA GLY A 7 -16.68 -7.01 21.28
C GLY A 7 -17.20 -6.05 20.20
N LEU A 8 -16.32 -5.38 19.45
CA LEU A 8 -16.67 -4.50 18.34
C LEU A 8 -17.46 -5.21 17.24
N LYS A 9 -17.03 -6.43 16.89
CA LYS A 9 -17.75 -7.28 15.93
C LYS A 9 -19.15 -7.63 16.46
N LYS A 10 -19.27 -8.02 17.73
CA LYS A 10 -20.57 -8.35 18.36
C LYS A 10 -21.48 -7.13 18.48
N ALA A 11 -20.92 -5.94 18.69
CA ALA A 11 -21.66 -4.69 18.77
C ALA A 11 -22.09 -4.13 17.40
N GLY A 12 -21.77 -4.81 16.30
CA GLY A 12 -22.24 -4.45 14.96
C GLY A 12 -21.46 -3.32 14.28
N TYR A 13 -20.42 -2.78 14.91
CA TYR A 13 -19.55 -1.75 14.31
C TYR A 13 -18.77 -2.26 13.08
N ALA A 14 -18.57 -3.57 12.99
CA ALA A 14 -17.93 -4.18 11.83
C ALA A 14 -18.72 -5.41 11.37
N THR A 15 -19.16 -5.37 10.11
CA THR A 15 -20.01 -6.40 9.49
C THR A 15 -19.23 -7.58 8.92
N ALA A 16 -17.90 -7.47 8.80
CA ALA A 16 -17.07 -8.51 8.19
C ALA A 16 -16.90 -9.74 9.12
N PRO A 17 -17.12 -10.98 8.64
CA PRO A 17 -17.03 -12.19 9.45
C PRO A 17 -15.66 -12.41 10.11
N LYS A 18 -14.59 -11.96 9.45
CA LYS A 18 -13.20 -12.09 9.92
C LYS A 18 -12.65 -10.81 10.56
N TYR A 19 -13.47 -9.79 10.78
CA TYR A 19 -13.02 -8.49 11.28
C TYR A 19 -12.18 -8.59 12.56
N ALA A 20 -12.71 -9.31 13.57
CA ALA A 20 -12.01 -9.46 14.85
C ALA A 20 -10.65 -10.14 14.68
N ILE A 21 -10.54 -11.12 13.79
CA ILE A 21 -9.30 -11.84 13.51
C ILE A 21 -8.30 -10.89 12.82
N GLN A 22 -8.74 -10.15 11.80
CA GLN A 22 -7.89 -9.18 11.10
C GLN A 22 -7.38 -8.07 12.03
N LEU A 23 -8.22 -7.57 12.93
CA LEU A 23 -7.84 -6.55 13.89
C LEU A 23 -6.82 -7.09 14.91
N ILE A 24 -7.00 -8.34 15.35
CA ILE A 24 -6.04 -9.02 16.23
C ILE A 24 -4.71 -9.23 15.50
N ASP A 25 -4.74 -9.72 14.26
CA ASP A 25 -3.55 -9.92 13.44
C ASP A 25 -2.76 -8.61 13.27
N ILE A 26 -3.44 -7.49 13.02
CA ILE A 26 -2.79 -6.18 12.93
C ILE A 26 -2.13 -5.80 14.26
N ILE A 27 -2.85 -5.92 15.38
CA ILE A 27 -2.31 -5.55 16.70
C ILE A 27 -1.13 -6.42 17.11
N GLU A 28 -1.13 -7.70 16.71
CA GLU A 28 -0.05 -8.64 17.01
C GLU A 28 1.15 -8.47 16.08
N ASN A 29 0.93 -8.37 14.76
CA ASN A 29 2.01 -8.19 13.78
C ASN A 29 2.79 -6.90 14.00
N TYR A 30 2.12 -5.84 14.49
CA TYR A 30 2.74 -4.55 14.79
C TYR A 30 3.01 -4.35 16.29
N GLU A 31 2.78 -5.38 17.11
CA GLU A 31 2.95 -5.35 18.57
C GLU A 31 2.35 -4.11 19.28
N LEU A 32 1.24 -3.58 18.75
CA LEU A 32 0.66 -2.29 19.18
C LEU A 32 0.23 -2.32 20.65
N TYR A 33 -0.02 -3.51 21.19
CA TYR A 33 -0.34 -3.72 22.60
C TYR A 33 0.75 -3.22 23.56
N LYS A 34 1.98 -2.99 23.09
CA LYS A 34 3.07 -2.41 23.89
C LYS A 34 2.81 -0.96 24.31
N TYR A 35 1.97 -0.24 23.57
CA TYR A 35 1.65 1.17 23.84
C TYR A 35 0.42 1.37 24.75
N ASP A 36 -0.30 0.30 25.11
CA ASP A 36 -1.45 0.38 26.02
C ASP A 36 -1.03 0.73 27.46
N ARG A 37 0.24 0.52 27.84
CA ARG A 37 0.78 0.98 29.13
C ARG A 37 1.29 2.40 29.01
N LYS A 38 0.52 3.36 29.54
CA LYS A 38 1.01 4.71 29.82
C LYS A 38 2.04 4.66 30.96
N GLU A 39 3.33 4.74 30.64
CA GLU A 39 4.33 5.06 31.66
C GLU A 39 4.17 6.52 32.08
N LYS A 40 3.86 6.73 33.37
CA LYS A 40 3.94 8.05 34.00
C LYS A 40 5.42 8.34 34.28
N GLY A 41 5.99 9.30 33.56
CA GLY A 41 7.19 10.04 33.94
C GLY A 41 8.47 9.21 34.07
N ALA A 42 9.24 9.11 33.00
CA ALA A 42 10.67 8.86 33.09
C ALA A 42 11.41 9.62 31.99
N SER A 43 12.33 10.46 32.43
CA SER A 43 13.30 11.26 31.69
C SER A 43 13.76 10.62 30.38
N SER A 44 13.76 11.42 29.31
CA SER A 44 14.29 11.10 27.97
C SER A 44 15.72 10.54 28.03
N LYS A 45 15.84 9.24 28.29
CA LYS A 45 17.03 8.49 27.90
C LYS A 45 16.88 8.27 26.41
N ASN A 46 17.77 8.90 25.64
CA ASN A 46 17.95 8.68 24.20
C ASN A 46 18.25 7.19 23.95
N ILE A 47 17.20 6.38 23.88
CA ILE A 47 17.27 5.09 23.21
C ILE A 47 17.22 5.42 21.73
N LYS A 48 18.35 5.30 21.03
CA LYS A 48 18.36 5.22 19.56
C LYS A 48 17.63 3.93 19.16
N ILE A 49 16.30 3.94 19.22
CA ILE A 49 15.46 2.94 18.59
C ILE A 49 15.64 3.18 17.09
N GLN A 50 16.23 2.22 16.39
CA GLN A 50 16.43 2.30 14.94
C GLN A 50 15.15 2.77 14.26
N SER A 51 15.27 3.92 13.62
CA SER A 51 14.29 4.65 12.83
C SER A 51 14.04 4.01 11.46
N ASP A 52 14.14 2.68 11.34
CA ASP A 52 14.39 1.99 10.07
C ASP A 52 13.19 1.16 9.58
N VAL A 53 11.98 1.36 10.13
CA VAL A 53 10.77 0.67 9.66
C VAL A 53 9.92 1.62 8.84
N HIS A 54 9.63 1.24 7.61
CA HIS A 54 8.75 1.99 6.72
C HIS A 54 7.32 1.99 7.26
N GLN A 55 6.74 3.18 7.35
CA GLN A 55 5.31 3.30 7.56
C GLN A 55 4.56 2.69 6.37
N THR A 56 3.60 1.83 6.66
CA THR A 56 2.78 1.14 5.65
C THR A 56 1.43 1.82 5.50
N TYR A 57 0.91 1.78 4.28
CA TYR A 57 -0.36 2.37 3.88
C TYR A 57 -1.20 1.35 3.12
N LEU A 58 -2.50 1.63 2.96
CA LEU A 58 -3.44 0.75 2.29
C LEU A 58 -4.12 1.47 1.12
N SER A 59 -4.14 0.80 -0.04
CA SER A 59 -4.95 1.19 -1.19
C SER A 59 -5.43 -0.06 -1.91
N ASN A 60 -6.73 -0.16 -2.21
CA ASN A 60 -7.33 -1.31 -2.88
C ASN A 60 -7.06 -2.65 -2.17
N ASP A 61 -7.16 -2.64 -0.84
CA ASP A 61 -6.82 -3.75 0.07
C ASP A 61 -5.40 -4.30 -0.14
N LEU A 62 -4.46 -3.44 -0.51
CA LEU A 62 -3.06 -3.78 -0.71
C LEU A 62 -2.15 -2.83 0.08
N VAL A 63 -1.16 -3.42 0.73
CA VAL A 63 -0.14 -2.69 1.48
C VAL A 63 0.88 -2.10 0.51
N TYR A 64 1.20 -0.83 0.73
CA TYR A 64 2.31 -0.14 0.06
C TYR A 64 3.10 0.72 1.05
N ILE A 65 4.29 1.13 0.65
CA ILE A 65 5.12 2.11 1.35
C ILE A 65 5.39 3.30 0.44
N ILE A 66 5.80 4.42 1.05
CA ILE A 66 6.37 5.57 0.35
C ILE A 66 7.88 5.47 0.53
N VAL A 67 8.61 5.50 -0.59
CA VAL A 67 10.06 5.42 -0.64
C VAL A 67 10.68 6.68 -0.03
N CYS A 68 11.68 6.49 0.82
CA CYS A 68 12.48 7.55 1.42
C CYS A 68 13.83 7.71 0.70
N ASP A 69 14.55 8.80 0.98
CA ASP A 69 15.91 8.99 0.46
C ASP A 69 16.84 7.85 0.92
N GLY A 70 17.57 7.27 -0.03
CA GLY A 70 18.52 6.18 0.23
C GLY A 70 17.92 4.77 0.13
N ASP A 71 16.62 4.65 -0.14
CA ASP A 71 15.99 3.35 -0.35
C ASP A 71 16.42 2.64 -1.62
N THR A 72 16.38 1.32 -1.53
CA THR A 72 16.67 0.38 -2.62
C THR A 72 15.64 -0.74 -2.62
N PHE A 73 15.51 -1.47 -3.71
CA PHE A 73 14.65 -2.66 -3.66
C PHE A 73 15.22 -3.74 -2.73
N GLU A 74 16.52 -3.72 -2.49
CA GLU A 74 17.25 -4.65 -1.66
C GLU A 74 16.96 -4.45 -0.16
N ASN A 75 17.02 -3.22 0.37
CA ASN A 75 16.73 -2.94 1.78
C ASN A 75 15.22 -3.11 2.07
N ILE A 76 14.34 -2.53 1.25
CA ILE A 76 12.87 -2.72 1.36
C ILE A 76 12.53 -4.22 1.27
N GLY A 77 13.20 -4.93 0.37
CA GLY A 77 13.01 -6.37 0.22
C GLY A 77 13.42 -7.18 1.45
N LYS A 78 14.52 -6.81 2.12
CA LYS A 78 14.94 -7.44 3.37
C LYS A 78 13.96 -7.15 4.50
N GLU A 79 13.51 -5.90 4.62
CA GLU A 79 12.57 -5.47 5.66
C GLU A 79 11.25 -6.24 5.59
N PHE A 80 10.66 -6.35 4.41
CA PHE A 80 9.36 -7.00 4.22
C PHE A 80 9.46 -8.48 3.83
N ASN A 81 10.67 -9.05 3.78
CA ASN A 81 10.94 -10.41 3.32
C ASN A 81 10.38 -10.69 1.90
N ILE A 82 10.63 -9.78 0.97
CA ILE A 82 10.20 -9.81 -0.43
C ILE A 82 11.41 -9.63 -1.35
N SER A 83 11.58 -10.49 -2.36
CA SER A 83 12.70 -10.29 -3.28
C SER A 83 12.52 -9.04 -4.16
N LYS A 84 13.62 -8.35 -4.48
CA LYS A 84 13.67 -7.24 -5.45
C LYS A 84 12.88 -7.54 -6.72
N LYS A 85 13.07 -8.72 -7.31
CA LYS A 85 12.37 -9.16 -8.52
C LYS A 85 10.84 -9.19 -8.34
N LYS A 86 10.35 -9.55 -7.15
CA LYS A 86 8.91 -9.51 -6.83
C LYS A 86 8.42 -8.07 -6.68
N LEU A 87 9.15 -7.21 -5.96
CA LEU A 87 8.78 -5.79 -5.79
C LEU A 87 8.66 -5.08 -7.14
N ILE A 88 9.67 -5.22 -8.01
CA ILE A 88 9.66 -4.69 -9.37
C ILE A 88 8.45 -5.21 -10.15
N LYS A 89 8.20 -6.52 -10.10
CA LYS A 89 7.07 -7.16 -10.80
C LYS A 89 5.71 -6.75 -10.27
N TYR A 90 5.55 -6.51 -8.97
CA TYR A 90 4.28 -6.09 -8.37
C TYR A 90 3.91 -4.66 -8.74
N ASN A 91 4.93 -3.82 -8.94
CA ASN A 91 4.79 -2.41 -9.27
C ASN A 91 4.83 -2.11 -10.77
N ASP A 92 4.87 -3.15 -11.61
CA ASP A 92 4.94 -3.04 -13.07
C ASP A 92 6.15 -2.19 -13.53
N LEU A 93 7.29 -2.29 -12.83
CA LEU A 93 8.51 -1.51 -13.07
C LEU A 93 9.51 -2.25 -13.97
N HIS A 94 10.40 -1.49 -14.61
CA HIS A 94 11.54 -2.04 -15.34
C HIS A 94 12.60 -2.58 -14.37
N LYS A 95 13.42 -3.54 -14.80
CA LYS A 95 14.40 -4.21 -13.92
C LYS A 95 15.48 -3.25 -13.43
N GLU A 96 15.84 -2.28 -14.27
CA GLU A 96 16.83 -1.24 -14.04
C GLU A 96 16.22 0.04 -13.44
N TYR A 97 14.93 0.02 -13.07
CA TYR A 97 14.31 1.16 -12.41
C TYR A 97 15.01 1.48 -11.09
N ILE A 98 15.30 2.77 -10.88
CA ILE A 98 15.91 3.31 -9.67
C ILE A 98 14.80 4.00 -8.88
N LEU A 99 14.70 3.65 -7.60
CA LEU A 99 13.73 4.26 -6.70
C LEU A 99 14.04 5.74 -6.48
N THR A 100 13.00 6.54 -6.45
CA THR A 100 13.04 7.98 -6.15
C THR A 100 12.18 8.26 -4.92
N ASN A 101 12.63 9.22 -4.11
CA ASN A 101 11.90 9.63 -2.92
C ASN A 101 10.47 10.05 -3.27
N GLY A 102 9.50 9.53 -2.53
CA GLY A 102 8.08 9.71 -2.80
C GLY A 102 7.44 8.61 -3.65
N ASP A 103 8.21 7.68 -4.22
CA ASP A 103 7.64 6.57 -4.99
C ASP A 103 6.73 5.69 -4.12
N ILE A 104 5.61 5.28 -4.71
CA ILE A 104 4.69 4.32 -4.10
C ILE A 104 5.10 2.92 -4.51
N ILE A 105 5.47 2.09 -3.53
CA ILE A 105 5.87 0.70 -3.75
C ILE A 105 4.93 -0.25 -3.04
N TYR A 106 4.14 -0.98 -3.82
CA TYR A 106 3.30 -2.06 -3.35
C TYR A 106 4.11 -3.29 -2.97
N LEU A 107 3.81 -3.84 -1.78
CA LEU A 107 4.42 -5.05 -1.25
C LEU A 107 3.75 -6.32 -1.80
N HIS A 108 2.60 -6.17 -2.48
CA HIS A 108 1.84 -7.27 -3.04
C HIS A 108 1.41 -6.98 -4.47
N LYS A 109 1.10 -8.05 -5.21
CA LYS A 109 0.64 -7.93 -6.60
C LYS A 109 -0.66 -7.12 -6.67
N LYS A 110 -0.63 -6.01 -7.41
CA LYS A 110 -1.79 -5.13 -7.66
C LYS A 110 -3.05 -5.89 -8.11
N ARG A 111 -4.23 -5.34 -7.85
CA ARG A 111 -5.51 -5.95 -8.27
C ARG A 111 -5.72 -5.75 -9.77
N LYS A 112 -6.71 -6.44 -10.35
CA LYS A 112 -7.07 -6.27 -11.77
C LYS A 112 -8.01 -5.08 -12.01
N LYS A 113 -8.64 -4.58 -10.95
CA LYS A 113 -9.68 -3.54 -10.94
C LYS A 113 -9.53 -2.73 -9.65
N ALA A 114 -10.02 -1.49 -9.64
CA ALA A 114 -10.12 -0.70 -8.42
C ALA A 114 -11.20 -1.25 -7.47
N GLN A 115 -11.06 -0.88 -6.20
CA GLN A 115 -12.10 -1.04 -5.19
C GLN A 115 -13.28 -0.10 -5.46
N LYS A 116 -14.48 -0.46 -5.00
CA LYS A 116 -15.62 0.48 -5.02
C LYS A 116 -15.32 1.68 -4.08
N PRO A 117 -15.83 2.89 -4.38
CA PRO A 117 -16.73 3.24 -5.50
C PRO A 117 -16.00 3.59 -6.81
N TYR A 118 -14.67 3.53 -6.84
CA TYR A 118 -13.85 3.96 -7.99
C TYR A 118 -14.11 3.10 -9.23
N SER A 119 -14.98 3.60 -10.11
CA SER A 119 -15.34 2.93 -11.36
C SER A 119 -14.66 3.58 -12.56
N VAL A 120 -14.38 4.89 -12.46
CA VAL A 120 -13.73 5.69 -13.49
C VAL A 120 -12.75 6.68 -12.86
N HIS A 121 -11.80 7.18 -13.64
CA HIS A 121 -10.89 8.27 -13.32
C HIS A 121 -10.79 9.19 -14.52
N THR A 122 -10.86 10.50 -14.30
CA THR A 122 -10.58 11.50 -15.32
C THR A 122 -9.12 11.90 -15.20
N ILE A 123 -8.35 11.73 -16.27
CA ILE A 123 -6.90 12.00 -16.28
C ILE A 123 -6.66 13.48 -15.96
N GLU A 124 -5.79 13.73 -14.99
CA GLU A 124 -5.33 15.06 -14.59
C GLU A 124 -4.03 15.42 -15.33
N ALA A 125 -3.72 16.72 -15.41
CA ALA A 125 -2.51 17.21 -16.07
C ALA A 125 -1.23 16.57 -15.50
N GLY A 126 -0.41 15.99 -16.37
CA GLY A 126 0.88 15.38 -15.99
C GLY A 126 0.79 13.96 -15.44
N GLU A 127 -0.40 13.34 -15.36
CA GLU A 127 -0.50 11.94 -14.97
C GLU A 127 0.00 10.99 -16.07
N SER A 128 0.55 9.85 -15.66
CA SER A 128 0.88 8.73 -16.54
C SER A 128 -0.05 7.55 -16.24
N MET A 129 -0.13 6.59 -17.18
CA MET A 129 -0.87 5.34 -16.93
C MET A 129 -0.29 4.58 -15.73
N HIS A 130 1.01 4.70 -15.47
CA HIS A 130 1.67 4.09 -14.31
C HIS A 130 1.29 4.78 -12.99
N THR A 131 1.29 6.11 -12.92
CA THR A 131 0.91 6.83 -11.70
C THR A 131 -0.57 6.59 -11.35
N ILE A 132 -1.47 6.55 -12.34
CA ILE A 132 -2.88 6.19 -12.14
C ILE A 132 -2.99 4.73 -11.65
N SER A 133 -2.21 3.83 -12.23
CA SER A 133 -2.13 2.43 -11.80
C SER A 133 -1.67 2.30 -10.34
N GLN A 134 -0.71 3.11 -9.90
CA GLN A 134 -0.26 3.15 -8.50
C GLN A 134 -1.31 3.76 -7.58
N ARG A 135 -1.92 4.90 -7.94
CA ARG A 135 -2.96 5.57 -7.14
C ARG A 135 -4.08 4.62 -6.71
N TYR A 136 -4.55 3.77 -7.64
CA TYR A 136 -5.66 2.85 -7.42
C TYR A 136 -5.26 1.39 -7.15
N GLY A 137 -3.96 1.08 -7.06
CA GLY A 137 -3.47 -0.28 -6.84
C GLY A 137 -3.92 -1.29 -7.91
N ILE A 138 -4.01 -0.86 -9.16
CA ILE A 138 -4.42 -1.69 -10.31
C ILE A 138 -3.20 -2.06 -11.13
N ARG A 139 -3.12 -3.28 -11.66
CA ARG A 139 -2.03 -3.65 -12.60
C ARG A 139 -2.09 -2.81 -13.86
N LEU A 140 -0.95 -2.27 -14.27
CA LEU A 140 -0.83 -1.39 -15.45
C LEU A 140 -1.41 -2.06 -16.71
N LYS A 141 -1.02 -3.31 -16.98
CA LYS A 141 -1.55 -4.10 -18.10
C LYS A 141 -3.08 -4.23 -18.09
N GLN A 142 -3.72 -4.29 -16.91
CA GLN A 142 -5.17 -4.40 -16.82
C GLN A 142 -5.85 -3.05 -17.08
N LEU A 143 -5.25 -1.95 -16.63
CA LEU A 143 -5.72 -0.61 -16.92
C LEU A 143 -5.75 -0.34 -18.44
N TYR A 144 -4.68 -0.66 -19.16
CA TYR A 144 -4.64 -0.58 -20.63
C TYR A 144 -5.71 -1.46 -21.29
N LYS A 145 -5.77 -2.74 -20.92
CA LYS A 145 -6.68 -3.73 -21.53
C LYS A 145 -8.16 -3.32 -21.38
N MET A 146 -8.56 -2.86 -20.21
CA MET A 146 -9.94 -2.48 -19.91
C MET A 146 -10.37 -1.19 -20.62
N ASN A 147 -9.41 -0.33 -20.96
CA ASN A 147 -9.64 0.90 -21.70
C ASN A 147 -9.39 0.76 -23.20
N HIS A 148 -9.11 -0.44 -23.69
CA HIS A 148 -8.78 -0.72 -25.09
C HIS A 148 -7.62 0.15 -25.62
N LYS A 149 -6.64 0.45 -24.76
CA LYS A 149 -5.45 1.23 -25.08
C LYS A 149 -4.25 0.31 -25.28
N ASN A 150 -3.37 0.68 -26.22
CA ASN A 150 -2.07 0.00 -26.39
C ASN A 150 -1.08 0.44 -25.29
N ILE A 151 -0.05 -0.36 -25.02
CA ILE A 151 0.99 -0.08 -24.02
C ILE A 151 1.72 1.25 -24.27
N ASP A 152 1.84 1.65 -25.53
CA ASP A 152 2.48 2.90 -25.94
C ASP A 152 1.53 4.11 -25.87
N TYR A 153 0.28 3.92 -25.42
CA TYR A 153 -0.66 5.02 -25.26
C TYR A 153 -0.20 5.96 -24.14
N VAL A 154 -0.09 7.23 -24.52
CA VAL A 154 0.18 8.35 -23.62
C VAL A 154 -1.17 8.94 -23.18
N PRO A 155 -1.44 9.03 -21.86
CA PRO A 155 -2.69 9.58 -21.36
C PRO A 155 -2.80 11.08 -21.65
N GLU A 156 -4.02 11.50 -21.99
CA GLU A 156 -4.36 12.90 -22.32
C GLU A 156 -5.31 13.45 -21.25
N GLU A 157 -5.08 14.68 -20.82
CA GLU A 157 -5.90 15.35 -19.80
C GLU A 157 -7.39 15.38 -20.18
N GLY A 158 -8.27 15.16 -19.20
CA GLY A 158 -9.72 15.16 -19.39
C GLY A 158 -10.30 13.86 -19.94
N ILE A 159 -9.47 12.91 -20.41
CA ILE A 159 -9.94 11.60 -20.84
C ILE A 159 -10.36 10.75 -19.63
N VAL A 160 -11.52 10.10 -19.76
CA VAL A 160 -12.05 9.21 -18.72
C VAL A 160 -11.58 7.78 -18.96
N LEU A 161 -10.87 7.21 -17.97
CA LEU A 161 -10.49 5.81 -17.92
C LEU A 161 -11.43 5.02 -17.01
N LYS A 162 -11.85 3.84 -17.46
CA LYS A 162 -12.46 2.81 -16.63
C LYS A 162 -11.40 2.23 -15.68
N LEU A 163 -11.79 2.05 -14.43
CA LEU A 163 -10.98 1.42 -13.38
C LEU A 163 -11.52 0.05 -12.95
N ARG A 164 -12.73 -0.33 -13.38
CA ARG A 164 -13.41 -1.56 -13.00
C ARG A 164 -14.21 -2.18 -14.14
#